data_AF-A0A847A9V3-F1
#
_entry.id   AF-A0A847A9V3-F1
#
_cell.length_a   1.000
_cell.length_b   1.000
_cell.length_c   1.000
_cell.angle_alpha   90.00
_cell.angle_beta   90.00
_cell.angle_gamma   90.00
#
_symmetry.space_group_name_H-M   'P 1'
#
loop_
_entity.id
_entity.type
_entity.pdbx_description
1 polymer ?
#
loop_
_entity_poly.entity_id
_entity_poly.type
_entity_poly.pdbx_seq_one_letter_code
_entity_poly.pdbx_strand_id
1 'polypeptide(L)'
;MYLLGAGERAAVTAKARVYKGRLLAPADYSQILSLETVGQVGAYLAKTEAYGPYIPGPSPEAIHRVDLEDAITTVPLLEEIPFCRYLGPERTHLLRSWGERFDVDLVRRVINIISAGT
;
A
#
# COMPACT_ATOMS: atom_id res chain seq x y z
N MET A 1 -8.94 19.16 -28.05
CA MET A 1 -8.69 17.94 -27.24
C MET A 1 -7.23 17.90 -26.75
N TYR A 2 -6.81 18.88 -25.94
CA TYR A 2 -5.43 18.96 -25.39
C TYR A 2 -5.46 19.50 -23.94
N LEU A 3 -6.40 20.42 -23.66
CA LEU A 3 -6.66 20.98 -22.32
C LEU A 3 -7.17 19.95 -21.31
N LEU A 4 -8.10 19.05 -21.71
CA LEU A 4 -8.58 17.96 -20.83
C LEU A 4 -7.43 17.04 -20.37
N GLY A 5 -6.53 16.67 -21.29
CA GLY A 5 -5.35 15.88 -20.94
C GLY A 5 -4.30 16.67 -20.14
N ALA A 6 -4.26 18.00 -20.21
CA ALA A 6 -3.39 18.82 -19.37
C ALA A 6 -3.91 18.90 -17.92
N GLY A 7 -5.22 19.09 -17.74
CA GLY A 7 -5.87 19.09 -16.44
C GLY A 7 -5.73 17.75 -15.71
N GLU A 8 -6.00 16.64 -16.41
CA GLU A 8 -5.79 15.29 -15.88
C GLU A 8 -4.33 15.08 -15.45
N ARG A 9 -3.36 15.39 -16.33
CA ARG A 9 -1.93 15.26 -16.00
C ARG A 9 -1.53 16.07 -14.77
N ALA A 10 -2.05 17.29 -14.61
CA ALA A 10 -1.77 18.12 -13.45
C ALA A 10 -2.35 17.51 -12.17
N ALA A 11 -3.62 17.05 -12.20
CA ALA A 11 -4.28 16.40 -11.06
C ALA A 11 -3.55 15.11 -10.64
N VAL A 12 -3.24 14.24 -11.60
CA VAL A 12 -2.49 12.99 -11.38
C VAL A 12 -1.11 13.27 -10.81
N THR A 13 -0.38 14.24 -11.36
CA THR A 13 0.96 14.59 -10.87
C THR A 13 0.92 15.13 -9.45
N ALA A 14 -0.04 16.01 -9.15
CA ALA A 14 -0.22 16.54 -7.80
C ALA A 14 -0.55 15.42 -6.81
N LYS A 15 -1.44 14.50 -7.18
CA LYS A 15 -1.83 13.38 -6.30
C LYS A 15 -0.73 12.34 -6.15
N ALA A 16 0.02 12.03 -7.20
CA ALA A 16 1.19 11.16 -7.13
C ALA A 16 2.24 11.73 -6.17
N ARG A 17 2.45 13.06 -6.16
CA ARG A 17 3.35 13.71 -5.20
C ARG A 17 2.85 13.63 -3.77
N VAL A 18 1.54 13.78 -3.55
CA VAL A 18 0.94 13.58 -2.22
C VAL A 18 1.19 12.16 -1.74
N TYR A 19 0.88 11.14 -2.55
CA TYR A 19 1.07 9.73 -2.19
C TYR A 19 2.55 9.44 -1.89
N LYS A 20 3.46 9.91 -2.76
CA LYS A 20 4.89 9.78 -2.54
C LYS A 20 5.36 10.45 -1.24
N GLY A 21 4.80 11.61 -0.90
CA GLY A 21 5.16 12.37 0.30
C GLY A 21 4.75 11.67 1.62
N ARG A 22 3.83 10.71 1.56
CA ARG A 22 3.37 9.93 2.72
C ARG A 22 4.23 8.71 3.02
N LEU A 23 5.01 8.26 2.04
CA LEU A 23 5.87 7.10 2.17
C LEU A 23 6.94 7.35 3.24
N LEU A 24 7.46 6.26 3.81
CA LEU A 24 8.54 6.32 4.79
C LEU A 24 9.73 7.12 4.25
N ALA A 25 10.19 8.06 5.06
CA ALA A 25 11.44 8.77 4.84
C ALA A 25 12.64 7.86 5.17
N PRO A 26 13.85 8.15 4.67
CA PRO A 26 15.06 7.40 5.01
C PRO A 26 15.30 7.24 6.52
N ALA A 27 14.95 8.26 7.31
CA ALA A 27 15.07 8.21 8.77
C ALA A 27 14.14 7.17 9.41
N ASP A 28 12.96 6.95 8.84
CA ASP A 28 11.98 5.99 9.35
C ASP A 28 12.51 4.56 9.21
N TYR A 29 13.24 4.25 8.13
CA TYR A 29 13.89 2.94 7.99
C TYR A 29 14.97 2.71 9.06
N SER A 30 15.74 3.75 9.42
CA SER A 30 16.73 3.66 10.49
C SER A 30 16.06 3.43 11.85
N GLN A 31 14.93 4.11 12.08
CA GLN A 31 14.12 3.90 13.28
C GLN A 31 13.57 2.47 13.33
N ILE A 32 13.00 1.96 12.24
CA ILE A 32 12.46 0.60 12.15
C ILE A 32 13.54 -0.45 12.42
N LEU A 33 14.75 -0.28 11.87
CA LEU A 33 15.88 -1.18 12.11
C LEU A 33 16.37 -1.21 13.57
N SER A 34 16.08 -0.17 14.34
CA SER A 34 16.42 -0.11 15.77
C SER A 34 15.39 -0.81 16.67
N LEU A 35 14.24 -1.21 16.14
CA LEU A 35 13.18 -1.88 16.89
C LEU A 35 13.50 -3.37 17.05
N GLU A 36 13.21 -3.90 18.23
CA GLU A 36 13.57 -5.27 18.62
C GLU A 36 12.51 -6.30 18.25
N THR A 37 11.25 -5.87 18.09
CA THR A 37 10.13 -6.79 17.85
C THR A 37 9.24 -6.35 16.69
N VAL A 38 8.58 -7.32 16.07
CA VAL A 38 7.58 -7.08 15.01
C VAL A 38 6.44 -6.20 15.52
N GLY A 39 6.01 -6.42 16.77
CA GLY A 39 5.00 -5.59 17.42
C GLY A 39 5.39 -4.11 17.52
N GLN A 40 6.65 -3.83 17.84
CA GLN A 40 7.16 -2.46 17.85
C GLN A 40 7.13 -1.84 16.45
N VAL A 41 7.50 -2.61 15.41
CA VAL A 41 7.39 -2.16 14.02
C VAL A 41 5.93 -1.87 13.65
N GLY A 42 5.00 -2.75 14.02
CA GLY A 42 3.56 -2.54 13.83
C GLY A 42 3.06 -1.26 14.50
N ALA A 43 3.40 -1.06 15.77
CA ALA A 43 3.03 0.14 16.53
C ALA A 43 3.66 1.43 16.00
N TYR A 44 4.85 1.34 15.41
CA TYR A 44 5.48 2.45 14.71
C TYR A 44 4.73 2.79 13.41
N LEU A 45 4.50 1.80 12.55
CA LEU A 45 3.80 1.97 11.28
C LEU A 45 2.36 2.43 11.46
N ALA A 46 1.69 2.01 12.54
CA ALA A 46 0.35 2.46 12.92
C ALA A 46 0.24 4.00 13.06
N LYS A 47 1.35 4.68 13.34
CA LYS A 47 1.42 6.14 13.51
C LYS A 47 1.78 6.89 12.22
N THR A 48 2.07 6.18 11.14
CA THR A 48 2.49 6.78 9.85
C THR A 48 1.28 7.05 8.96
N GLU A 49 1.37 8.08 8.11
CA GLU A 49 0.24 8.48 7.23
C GLU A 49 -0.07 7.41 6.17
N ALA A 50 0.95 6.78 5.56
CA ALA A 50 0.75 5.81 4.49
C ALA A 50 0.30 4.43 4.96
N TYR A 51 0.73 3.97 6.15
CA TYR A 51 0.52 2.59 6.59
C TYR A 51 -0.47 2.48 7.74
N GLY A 52 -0.61 3.52 8.56
CA GLY A 52 -1.45 3.52 9.76
C GLY A 52 -2.88 3.00 9.55
N PRO A 53 -3.60 3.45 8.50
CA PRO A 53 -4.96 2.97 8.20
C PRO A 53 -5.07 1.46 7.91
N TYR A 54 -3.96 0.80 7.58
CA TYR A 54 -3.91 -0.61 7.17
C TYR A 54 -3.36 -1.53 8.26
N ILE A 55 -2.84 -0.99 9.37
CA ILE A 55 -2.37 -1.82 10.48
C ILE A 55 -3.59 -2.30 11.30
N PRO A 56 -3.79 -3.61 11.42
CA PRO A 56 -4.98 -4.16 12.05
C PRO A 56 -5.02 -3.96 13.58
N GLY A 57 -6.23 -3.77 14.10
CA GLY A 57 -6.57 -3.98 15.51
C GLY A 57 -6.22 -2.84 16.48
N PRO A 58 -6.74 -2.91 17.73
CA PRO A 58 -6.46 -1.91 18.77
C PRO A 58 -5.07 -2.07 19.42
N SER A 59 -4.37 -3.18 19.18
CA SER A 59 -3.01 -3.42 19.69
C SER A 59 -2.06 -3.87 18.57
N PRO A 60 -1.47 -2.91 17.84
CA PRO A 60 -0.43 -3.17 16.86
C PRO A 60 0.79 -3.91 17.42
N GLU A 61 1.02 -3.85 18.73
CA GLU A 61 2.13 -4.52 19.42
C GLU A 61 2.00 -6.05 19.43
N ALA A 62 0.78 -6.57 19.25
CA ALA A 62 0.50 -8.00 19.21
C ALA A 62 0.52 -8.59 17.78
N ILE A 63 0.79 -7.77 16.75
CA ILE A 63 0.75 -8.22 15.36
C ILE A 63 1.83 -9.25 15.05
N HIS A 64 1.46 -10.33 14.36
CA HIS A 64 2.42 -11.30 13.86
C HIS A 64 3.10 -10.79 12.58
N ARG A 65 4.29 -11.32 12.29
CA ARG A 65 5.09 -10.92 11.11
C ARG A 65 4.29 -11.08 9.81
N VAL A 66 3.62 -12.23 9.68
CA VAL A 66 2.82 -12.56 8.50
C VAL A 66 1.74 -11.50 8.31
N ASP A 67 0.93 -11.23 9.34
CA ASP A 67 -0.16 -10.25 9.23
C ASP A 67 0.35 -8.82 8.91
N LEU A 68 1.51 -8.44 9.45
CA LEU A 68 2.13 -7.15 9.18
C LEU A 68 2.62 -7.05 7.73
N GLU A 69 3.31 -8.07 7.23
CA GLU A 69 3.77 -8.12 5.83
C GLU A 69 2.57 -8.08 4.86
N ASP A 70 1.45 -8.68 5.24
CA ASP A 70 0.22 -8.75 4.42
C ASP A 70 -0.43 -7.40 4.32
N ALA A 71 -0.60 -6.74 5.46
CA ALA A 71 -1.09 -5.37 5.53
C ALA A 71 -0.23 -4.44 4.66
N ILE A 72 1.09 -4.47 4.80
CA ILE A 72 2.02 -3.60 4.06
C ILE A 72 1.98 -3.88 2.55
N THR A 73 2.00 -5.16 2.16
CA THR A 73 2.04 -5.57 0.75
C THR A 73 0.73 -5.22 0.02
N THR A 74 -0.38 -5.13 0.76
CA THR A 74 -1.70 -4.83 0.20
C THR A 74 -1.95 -3.32 0.02
N VAL A 75 -1.17 -2.45 0.69
CA VAL A 75 -1.35 -0.98 0.62
C VAL A 75 -1.41 -0.45 -0.81
N PRO A 76 -0.47 -0.77 -1.74
CA PRO A 76 -0.51 -0.22 -3.08
C PRO A 76 -1.80 -0.56 -3.84
N LEU A 77 -2.33 -1.78 -3.67
CA LEU A 77 -3.59 -2.21 -4.30
C LEU A 77 -4.79 -1.43 -3.75
N LEU A 78 -4.83 -1.22 -2.43
CA LEU A 78 -5.93 -0.48 -1.78
C LEU A 78 -5.89 1.01 -2.14
N GLU A 79 -4.70 1.58 -2.22
CA GLU A 79 -4.45 2.98 -2.57
C GLU A 79 -4.66 3.27 -4.07
N GLU A 80 -4.56 2.25 -4.93
CA GLU A 80 -4.82 2.36 -6.36
C GLU A 80 -6.28 2.76 -6.66
N ILE A 81 -7.23 2.17 -5.93
CA ILE A 81 -8.67 2.39 -6.12
C ILE A 81 -9.05 3.88 -6.01
N PRO A 82 -8.74 4.59 -4.92
CA PRO A 82 -9.01 6.03 -4.83
C PRO A 82 -8.14 6.84 -5.79
N PHE A 83 -6.94 6.39 -6.14
CA PHE A 83 -6.06 7.08 -7.10
C PHE A 83 -6.66 7.13 -8.51
N CYS A 84 -7.38 6.08 -8.92
CA CYS A 84 -8.08 6.02 -10.21
C CYS A 84 -9.09 7.16 -10.43
N ARG A 85 -9.58 7.81 -9.36
CA ARG A 85 -10.50 8.97 -9.46
C ARG A 85 -9.87 10.18 -10.14
N TYR A 86 -8.54 10.22 -10.25
CA TYR A 86 -7.79 11.29 -10.90
C TYR A 86 -7.41 10.95 -12.34
N LEU A 87 -7.70 9.74 -12.81
CA LEU A 87 -7.30 9.22 -14.11
C LEU A 87 -8.50 9.16 -15.07
N GLY A 88 -8.25 9.42 -16.35
CA GLY A 88 -9.17 9.09 -17.42
C GLY A 88 -9.27 7.57 -17.64
N PRO A 89 -10.31 7.09 -18.35
CA PRO A 89 -10.59 5.66 -18.51
C PRO A 89 -9.39 4.81 -18.95
N GLU A 90 -8.68 5.23 -20.01
CA GLU A 90 -7.52 4.51 -20.54
C GLU A 90 -6.40 4.32 -19.51
N ARG A 91 -6.09 5.36 -18.72
CA ARG A 91 -5.03 5.29 -17.71
C ARG A 91 -5.48 4.52 -16.47
N THR A 92 -6.77 4.60 -16.13
CA THR A 92 -7.37 3.76 -15.09
C THR A 92 -7.24 2.30 -15.46
N HIS A 93 -7.55 1.91 -16.70
CA HIS A 93 -7.36 0.54 -17.17
C HIS A 93 -5.90 0.11 -17.07
N LEU A 94 -4.96 0.95 -17.51
CA LEU A 94 -3.54 0.64 -17.40
C LEU A 94 -3.09 0.41 -15.94
N LEU A 95 -3.53 1.27 -15.01
CA LEU A 95 -3.19 1.14 -13.60
C LEU A 95 -3.82 -0.11 -12.98
N ARG A 96 -5.07 -0.42 -13.34
CA ARG A 96 -5.77 -1.64 -12.90
C ARG A 96 -5.08 -2.91 -13.37
N SER A 97 -4.65 -2.95 -14.63
CA SER A 97 -3.87 -4.09 -15.15
C SER A 97 -2.51 -4.25 -14.47
N TRP A 98 -1.95 -3.19 -13.90
CA TRP A 98 -0.78 -3.31 -13.00
C TRP A 98 -1.20 -3.90 -11.65
N GLY A 99 -2.30 -3.44 -11.06
CA GLY A 99 -2.88 -3.98 -9.82
C GLY A 99 -3.20 -5.47 -9.90
N GLU A 100 -3.72 -5.95 -11.05
CA GLU A 100 -4.00 -7.36 -11.31
C GLU A 100 -2.76 -8.27 -11.18
N ARG A 101 -1.54 -7.73 -11.32
CA ARG A 101 -0.31 -8.50 -11.06
C ARG A 101 -0.17 -8.84 -9.58
N PHE A 102 -0.59 -7.95 -8.68
CA PHE A 102 -0.62 -8.22 -7.25
C PHE A 102 -1.70 -9.23 -6.90
N ASP A 103 -2.84 -9.22 -7.61
CA ASP A 103 -3.90 -10.22 -7.42
C ASP A 103 -3.39 -11.64 -7.69
N VAL A 104 -2.52 -11.83 -8.69
CA VAL A 104 -1.92 -13.15 -8.98
C VAL A 104 -1.05 -13.65 -7.82
N ASP A 105 -0.25 -12.77 -7.22
CA ASP A 105 0.61 -13.14 -6.09
C ASP A 105 -0.21 -13.40 -4.82
N LEU A 106 -1.29 -12.63 -4.61
CA LEU A 106 -2.24 -12.87 -3.52
C LEU A 106 -2.98 -14.20 -3.70
N VAL A 107 -3.48 -14.50 -4.91
CA VAL A 107 -4.14 -15.78 -5.22
C VAL A 107 -3.18 -16.94 -5.01
N ARG A 108 -1.93 -16.84 -5.50
CA ARG A 108 -0.90 -17.85 -5.27
C ARG A 108 -0.68 -18.08 -3.78
N ARG A 109 -0.61 -17.01 -3.01
CA ARG A 109 -0.41 -17.09 -1.56
C ARG A 109 -1.57 -17.79 -0.85
N VAL A 110 -2.81 -17.43 -1.17
CA VAL A 110 -4.00 -18.08 -0.61
C VAL A 110 -4.02 -19.57 -0.96
N ILE A 111 -3.70 -19.94 -2.20
CA ILE A 111 -3.57 -21.34 -2.62
C ILE A 111 -2.51 -22.09 -1.81
N ASN A 112 -1.35 -21.47 -1.56
CA ASN A 112 -0.30 -22.09 -0.76
C ASN A 112 -0.74 -22.30 0.69
N ILE A 113 -1.47 -21.35 1.29
CA ILE A 113 -2.03 -21.49 2.65
C ILE A 113 -3.00 -22.67 2.70
N ILE A 114 -3.95 -22.74 1.77
CA ILE A 114 -4.93 -23.84 1.70
C ILE A 114 -4.23 -25.19 1.48
N SER A 115 -3.21 -25.22 0.61
CA SER A 115 -2.49 -26.47 0.28
C SER A 115 -1.56 -26.94 1.40
N ALA A 116 -1.09 -26.05 2.27
CA ALA A 116 -0.24 -26.38 3.40
C ALA A 116 -0.99 -27.03 4.58
N GLY A 117 -2.31 -27.18 4.49
CA GLY A 117 -3.11 -27.93 5.46
C GLY A 117 -3.35 -27.18 6.77
N THR A 118 -3.98 -26.01 6.69
CA THR A 118 -4.91 -25.58 7.74
C THR A 118 -6.27 -26.21 7.51
#